data_AF-A0A1I1EEF0-F1
#
_entry.id   AF-A0A1I1EEF0-F1
#
_cell.length_a   1.000
_cell.length_b   1.000
_cell.length_c   1.000
_cell.angle_alpha   90.00
_cell.angle_beta   90.00
_cell.angle_gamma   90.00
#
_symmetry.space_group_name_H-M   'P 1'
#
loop_
_entity.id
_entity.type
_entity.pdbx_description
1 polymer ?
#
loop_
_entity_poly.entity_id
_entity_poly.type
_entity_poly.pdbx_seq_one_letter_code
_entity_poly.pdbx_strand_id
1 'polypeptide(L)'
;MTRSYGRIQQYEKEILELKKQGLTLRQIGERLGFSQKQVHNFITRYNEKQRKLAAGIVLRRKGRPSKNDKYTETDKVNELKYIIARKDAKIKALEMENELMRDFLSLTERK
;
A
#
# COMPACT_ATOMS: atom_id res chain seq x y z
N MET A 1 -27.35 -5.57 -24.88
CA MET A 1 -26.38 -4.46 -25.10
C MET A 1 -25.36 -4.48 -23.97
N THR A 2 -24.08 -4.30 -24.28
CA THR A 2 -23.02 -4.21 -23.25
C THR A 2 -22.98 -2.81 -22.65
N ARG A 3 -22.88 -2.73 -21.31
CA ARG A 3 -22.71 -1.50 -20.57
C ARG A 3 -21.34 -0.86 -20.90
N SER A 4 -21.29 0.46 -20.80
CA SER A 4 -20.05 1.22 -21.01
C SER A 4 -19.01 0.88 -19.94
N TYR A 5 -17.76 0.67 -20.37
CA TYR A 5 -16.63 0.32 -19.50
C TYR A 5 -16.35 1.40 -18.43
N GLY A 6 -16.68 2.66 -18.70
CA GLY A 6 -16.43 3.76 -17.76
C GLY A 6 -17.15 3.59 -16.41
N ARG A 7 -18.28 2.88 -16.39
CA ARG A 7 -19.06 2.62 -15.17
C ARG A 7 -18.67 1.33 -14.45
N ILE A 8 -17.73 0.54 -14.98
CA ILE A 8 -17.36 -0.76 -14.39
C ILE A 8 -16.83 -0.64 -12.95
N GLN A 9 -16.22 0.50 -12.60
CA GLN A 9 -15.73 0.76 -11.25
C GLN A 9 -16.85 0.81 -10.21
N GLN A 10 -18.07 1.18 -10.58
CA GLN A 10 -19.21 1.18 -9.67
C GLN A 10 -19.59 -0.24 -9.23
N TYR A 11 -19.24 -1.24 -10.03
CA TYR A 11 -19.52 -2.66 -9.81
C TYR A 11 -18.31 -3.40 -9.21
N GLU A 12 -17.30 -2.69 -8.69
CA GLU A 12 -16.08 -3.31 -8.15
C GLU A 12 -16.38 -4.38 -7.10
N LYS A 13 -17.26 -4.07 -6.13
CA LYS A 13 -17.62 -5.03 -5.07
C LYS A 13 -18.28 -6.29 -5.64
N GLU A 14 -19.31 -6.12 -6.48
CA GLU A 14 -20.03 -7.24 -7.10
C GLU A 14 -19.13 -8.11 -7.98
N ILE A 15 -18.24 -7.50 -8.78
CA ILE A 15 -17.30 -8.24 -9.63
C ILE A 15 -16.38 -9.12 -8.78
N LEU A 16 -15.88 -8.59 -7.66
CA LEU A 16 -14.98 -9.33 -6.76
C LEU A 16 -15.73 -10.43 -6.00
N GLU A 17 -16.96 -10.18 -5.56
CA GLU A 17 -17.79 -11.20 -4.89
C GLU A 17 -18.12 -12.37 -5.84
N LEU A 18 -18.57 -12.08 -7.06
CA LEU A 18 -18.85 -13.10 -8.07
C LEU A 18 -17.57 -13.87 -8.44
N LYS A 19 -16.42 -13.19 -8.49
CA LYS A 19 -15.13 -13.85 -8.71
C LYS A 19 -14.75 -14.78 -7.55
N LYS A 20 -15.00 -14.36 -6.31
CA LYS A 20 -14.79 -15.18 -5.10
C LYS A 20 -15.72 -16.40 -5.05
N GLN A 21 -16.93 -16.28 -5.59
CA GLN A 21 -17.87 -17.40 -5.78
C GLN A 21 -17.43 -18.37 -6.89
N GLY A 22 -16.34 -18.10 -7.61
CA GLY A 22 -15.78 -18.99 -8.62
C GLY A 22 -16.34 -18.80 -10.04
N LEU A 23 -17.14 -17.75 -10.29
CA LEU A 23 -17.68 -17.51 -11.63
C LEU A 23 -16.56 -17.16 -12.63
N THR A 24 -16.77 -17.60 -13.86
CA THR A 24 -15.89 -17.23 -14.99
C THR A 24 -16.09 -15.76 -15.36
N LEU A 25 -15.06 -15.13 -15.95
CA LEU A 25 -15.14 -13.73 -16.38
C LEU A 25 -16.28 -13.47 -17.38
N ARG A 26 -16.60 -14.48 -18.21
CA ARG A 26 -17.73 -14.41 -19.14
C ARG A 26 -19.06 -14.36 -18.40
N GLN A 27 -19.28 -15.27 -17.45
CA GLN A 27 -20.51 -15.30 -16.63
C GLN A 27 -20.69 -14.03 -15.80
N ILE A 28 -19.60 -13.49 -15.24
CA ILE A 28 -19.62 -12.21 -14.52
C ILE A 28 -20.05 -11.08 -15.47
N GLY A 29 -19.49 -11.06 -16.68
CA GLY A 29 -19.86 -10.12 -17.72
C GLY A 29 -21.34 -10.22 -18.10
N GLU A 30 -21.82 -11.44 -18.39
CA GLU A 30 -23.22 -11.70 -18.74
C GLU A 30 -24.19 -11.23 -17.65
N ARG A 31 -23.89 -11.51 -16.37
CA ARG A 31 -24.72 -11.14 -15.23
C ARG A 31 -24.78 -9.63 -15.00
N LEU A 32 -23.66 -8.93 -15.17
CA LEU A 32 -23.54 -7.50 -14.90
C LEU A 32 -23.69 -6.63 -16.16
N GLY A 33 -23.89 -7.24 -17.33
CA GLY A 33 -24.00 -6.57 -18.62
C GLY A 33 -22.67 -6.03 -19.16
N PHE A 34 -21.52 -6.59 -18.78
CA PHE A 34 -20.20 -6.23 -19.33
C PHE A 34 -19.68 -7.30 -20.28
N SER A 35 -18.78 -6.92 -21.20
CA SER A 35 -18.07 -7.91 -22.01
C SER A 35 -17.02 -8.63 -21.18
N GLN A 36 -16.70 -9.88 -21.55
CA GLN A 36 -15.62 -10.63 -20.90
C GLN A 36 -14.30 -9.85 -20.89
N LYS A 37 -13.97 -9.13 -21.97
CA LYS A 37 -12.77 -8.31 -22.10
C LYS A 37 -12.76 -7.14 -21.10
N GLN A 38 -13.91 -6.52 -20.86
CA GLN A 38 -14.05 -5.45 -19.87
C GLN A 38 -13.79 -5.98 -18.45
N VAL A 39 -14.40 -7.11 -18.09
CA VAL A 39 -14.19 -7.73 -16.77
C VAL A 39 -12.73 -8.18 -16.60
N HIS A 40 -12.12 -8.76 -17.65
CA HIS A 40 -10.71 -9.13 -17.63
C HIS A 40 -9.79 -7.92 -17.36
N ASN A 41 -9.95 -6.84 -18.12
CA ASN A 41 -9.15 -5.63 -17.96
C ASN A 41 -9.32 -4.99 -16.57
N PHE A 42 -10.53 -5.05 -16.01
CA PHE A 42 -10.79 -4.60 -14.65
C PHE A 42 -10.01 -5.41 -13.61
N ILE A 43 -10.07 -6.75 -13.68
CA ILE A 43 -9.37 -7.64 -12.75
C ILE A 43 -7.85 -7.45 -12.83
N THR A 44 -7.28 -7.34 -14.03
CA THR A 44 -5.84 -7.10 -14.21
C THR A 44 -5.38 -5.82 -13.51
N ARG A 45 -6.11 -4.71 -13.73
CA ARG A 45 -5.83 -3.43 -13.06
C ARG A 45 -6.01 -3.50 -11.55
N TYR A 46 -7.04 -4.20 -11.08
CA TYR A 46 -7.28 -4.40 -9.65
C TYR A 46 -6.09 -5.14 -9.01
N ASN A 47 -5.66 -6.25 -9.59
CA ASN A 47 -4.53 -7.04 -9.09
C ASN A 47 -3.22 -6.26 -9.09
N GLU A 48 -2.95 -5.46 -10.13
CA GLU A 48 -1.81 -4.53 -10.15
C GLU A 48 -1.86 -3.50 -9.02
N LYS A 49 -3.04 -2.92 -8.77
CA LYS A 49 -3.24 -1.98 -7.66
C LYS A 49 -2.94 -2.65 -6.31
N GLN A 50 -3.44 -3.87 -6.09
CA GLN A 50 -3.17 -4.63 -4.87
C GLN A 50 -1.69 -4.97 -4.71
N ARG A 51 -1.00 -5.38 -5.78
CA ARG A 51 0.46 -5.64 -5.75
C ARG A 51 1.27 -4.41 -5.35
N LYS A 52 0.92 -3.23 -5.88
CA LYS A 52 1.59 -1.97 -5.52
C LYS A 52 1.35 -1.59 -4.05
N LEU A 53 0.11 -1.74 -3.57
CA LEU A 53 -0.23 -1.50 -2.18
C LEU A 53 0.53 -2.45 -1.24
N ALA A 54 0.59 -3.75 -1.57
CA ALA A 54 1.33 -4.74 -0.80
C ALA A 54 2.84 -4.45 -0.76
N ALA A 55 3.40 -3.91 -1.84
CA ALA A 55 4.80 -3.47 -1.91
C ALA A 55 5.06 -2.12 -1.21
N GLY A 56 4.05 -1.50 -0.58
CA GLY A 56 4.17 -0.18 0.07
C GLY A 56 4.34 0.99 -0.91
N ILE A 57 4.10 0.78 -2.21
CA ILE A 57 4.23 1.83 -3.22
C ILE A 57 3.00 2.74 -3.16
N VAL A 58 3.23 4.04 -2.89
CA VAL A 58 2.18 5.06 -2.90
C VAL A 58 1.57 5.20 -4.29
N LEU A 59 0.26 4.97 -4.41
CA LEU A 59 -0.48 5.12 -5.67
C LEU A 59 -0.68 6.61 -5.99
N ARG A 60 0.06 7.11 -6.98
CA ARG A 60 -0.09 8.49 -7.47
C ARG A 60 -1.26 8.62 -8.45
N ARG A 61 -1.88 9.79 -8.48
CA ARG A 61 -2.89 10.14 -9.49
C ARG A 61 -2.25 10.05 -10.88
N LYS A 62 -2.99 9.52 -11.86
CA LYS A 62 -2.51 9.41 -13.24
C LYS A 62 -2.38 10.82 -13.85
N GLY A 63 -1.29 11.04 -14.58
CA GLY A 63 -1.00 12.32 -15.25
C GLY A 63 0.22 13.02 -14.67
N ARG A 64 0.51 14.22 -15.18
CA ARG A 64 1.60 15.05 -14.67
C ARG A 64 1.23 15.54 -13.26
N PRO A 65 2.11 15.41 -12.26
CA PRO A 65 1.93 16.05 -10.97
C PRO A 65 1.70 17.56 -11.16
N SER A 66 0.84 18.16 -10.34
CA SER A 66 0.66 19.61 -10.35
C SER A 66 1.97 20.29 -9.94
N LYS A 67 2.26 21.47 -10.53
CA LYS A 67 3.48 22.23 -10.22
C LYS A 67 3.60 22.58 -8.73
N ASN A 68 2.47 22.71 -8.03
CA ASN A 68 2.37 23.14 -6.63
C ASN A 68 1.72 22.06 -5.74
N ASP A 69 1.95 20.77 -6.00
CA ASP A 69 1.33 19.70 -5.22
C ASP A 69 1.90 19.61 -3.80
N LYS A 70 1.30 20.38 -2.87
CA LYS A 70 1.62 20.43 -1.44
C LYS A 70 1.62 19.04 -0.77
N TYR A 71 0.89 18.07 -1.33
CA TYR A 71 0.85 16.71 -0.80
C TYR A 71 2.21 16.00 -0.88
N THR A 72 3.05 16.36 -1.86
CA THR A 72 4.41 15.80 -1.95
C THR A 72 5.26 16.18 -0.74
N GLU A 73 5.11 17.40 -0.23
CA GLU A 73 5.83 17.86 0.95
C GLU A 73 5.27 17.26 2.23
N THR A 74 3.94 17.24 2.39
CA THR A 74 3.31 16.68 3.60
C THR A 74 3.54 15.17 3.73
N ASP A 75 3.48 14.43 2.63
CA ASP A 75 3.73 12.99 2.62
C ASP A 75 5.20 12.69 2.94
N LYS A 76 6.12 13.49 2.39
CA LYS A 76 7.55 13.36 2.66
C LYS A 76 7.90 13.77 4.09
N VAL A 77 7.22 14.77 4.66
CA VAL A 77 7.35 15.14 6.08
C VAL A 77 6.86 14.02 6.99
N ASN A 78 5.74 13.37 6.66
CA ASN A 78 5.22 12.25 7.45
C ASN A 78 6.15 11.02 7.37
N GLU A 79 6.69 10.72 6.18
CA GLU A 79 7.70 9.68 5.98
C GLU A 79 8.97 9.96 6.80
N LEU A 80 9.48 11.20 6.75
CA LEU A 80 10.65 11.62 7.54
C LEU A 80 10.40 11.53 9.05
N LYS A 81 9.22 11.95 9.52
CA LYS A 81 8.84 11.82 10.95
C LYS A 81 8.85 10.37 11.41
N TYR A 82 8.34 9.46 10.60
CA TYR A 82 8.35 8.03 10.91
C TYR A 82 9.78 7.46 10.97
N ILE A 83 10.64 7.85 10.03
CA ILE A 83 12.05 7.43 10.01
C ILE A 83 12.79 7.94 11.26
N ILE A 84 12.58 9.20 11.63
CA ILE A 84 13.21 9.82 12.81
C ILE A 84 12.79 9.08 14.08
N ALA A 85 11.48 8.87 14.30
CA ALA A 85 11.00 8.17 15.50
C ALA A 85 11.61 6.76 15.67
N ARG A 86 11.79 6.02 14.57
CA ARG A 86 12.42 4.70 14.60
C ARG A 86 13.92 4.76 14.89
N LYS A 87 14.62 5.76 14.34
CA LYS A 87 16.03 5.99 14.63
C LYS A 87 16.23 6.37 16.10
N ASP A 88 15.40 7.25 16.64
CA ASP A 88 15.46 7.67 18.03
C ASP A 88 15.24 6.49 18.99
N ALA A 89 14.26 5.63 18.69
CA ALA A 89 14.05 4.40 19.46
C ALA A 89 15.26 3.47 19.43
N LYS A 90 15.94 3.37 18.27
CA LYS A 90 17.16 2.55 18.13
C LYS A 90 18.35 3.16 18.87
N ILE A 91 18.53 4.48 18.81
CA ILE A 91 19.57 5.20 19.55
C ILE A 91 19.37 4.96 21.05
N LYS A 92 18.15 5.15 21.56
CA LYS A 92 17.83 4.92 22.96
C LYS A 92 18.16 3.49 23.41
N ALA A 93 17.83 2.48 22.58
CA ALA A 93 18.17 1.10 22.89
C ALA A 93 19.70 0.87 22.94
N LEU A 94 20.46 1.47 22.03
CA LEU A 94 21.92 1.39 22.02
C LEU A 94 22.55 2.14 23.20
N GLU A 95 21.97 3.25 23.62
CA GLU A 95 22.39 4.00 24.81
C GLU A 95 22.20 3.15 26.07
N MET A 96 21.03 2.51 26.22
CA MET A 96 20.77 1.59 27.34
C MET A 96 21.73 0.40 27.36
N GLU A 97 22.05 -0.18 26.19
CA GLU A 97 23.01 -1.27 26.07
C GLU A 97 24.43 -0.83 26.47
N ASN A 98 24.87 0.34 26.00
CA ASN A 98 26.16 0.92 26.38
C ASN A 98 26.25 1.24 27.88
N GLU A 99 25.18 1.75 28.49
CA GLU A 99 25.12 2.02 29.93
C GLU A 99 25.28 0.73 30.73
N LEU A 100 24.55 -0.33 30.35
CA LEU A 100 24.67 -1.64 30.98
C LEU A 100 26.10 -2.21 30.86
N MET A 101 26.75 -2.04 29.70
CA MET A 101 28.15 -2.46 29.51
C MET A 101 29.11 -1.68 30.40
N ARG A 102 28.91 -0.36 30.56
CA ARG A 102 29.73 0.47 31.46
C ARG A 102 29.58 0.04 32.92
N ASP A 103 28.36 -0.23 33.36
CA ASP A 103 28.09 -0.70 34.72
C ASP A 103 28.76 -2.04 34.98
N PHE A 104 28.66 -2.97 34.02
CA PHE A 104 29.33 -4.26 34.10
C PHE A 104 30.85 -4.11 34.26
N LEU A 105 31.49 -3.28 33.42
CA LEU A 105 32.93 -3.03 33.49
C LEU A 105 33.33 -2.40 34.83
N SER A 106 32.58 -1.40 35.32
CA SER A 106 32.83 -0.75 36.61
C SER A 106 32.75 -1.69 37.81
N LEU A 107 31.93 -2.75 37.74
CA LEU A 107 31.87 -3.80 38.76
C LEU A 107 33.07 -4.74 38.67
N THR A 108 33.55 -5.05 37.46
CA THR A 108 34.70 -5.94 37.26
C THR A 108 36.06 -5.29 37.51
N GLU A 109 36.18 -3.97 37.32
CA GLU A 109 37.40 -3.19 37.53
C GLU A 109 37.63 -2.79 39.01
N ARG A 110 36.64 -2.99 39.89
CA ARG A 110 36.80 -2.88 41.34
C ARG A 110 37.49 -4.14 41.90
N LYS A 111 38.80 -4.22 41.72
CA LYS A 111 39.73 -5.07 42.47
C LYS A 111 40.80 -4.22 43.12
#